data_AF-A0AAN6MZ90-F1
#
_entry.id   AF-A0AAN6MZ90-F1
#
_cell.length_a   1.000
_cell.length_b   1.000
_cell.length_c   1.000
_cell.angle_alpha   90.00
_cell.angle_beta   90.00
_cell.angle_gamma   90.00
#
_symmetry.space_group_name_H-M   'P 1'
#
loop_
_entity.id
_entity.type
_entity.pdbx_description
1 polymer ?
#
loop_
_entity_poly.entity_id
_entity_poly.type
_entity_poly.pdbx_seq_one_letter_code
_entity_poly.pdbx_strand_id
1 'polypeptide(L)'
;KNSERETADRYHEGKANSHIGTDSKDQRSIASRLAAEERDAWNRQDPPEDKETAMAKKDPTLPAKTHSNEPSRGAKTYAEIQAEEEEMLKKKGANLPGKKN
;
A
#
# COMPACT_ATOMS: atom_id res chain seq x y z
N LYS A 1 10.98 -32.44 -34.08
CA LYS A 1 11.53 -32.42 -32.70
C LYS A 1 11.21 -31.06 -32.05
N ASN A 2 9.92 -30.77 -31.85
CA ASN A 2 9.43 -29.52 -31.24
C ASN A 2 8.41 -29.78 -30.11
N SER A 3 8.03 -31.04 -29.88
CA SER A 3 7.04 -31.46 -28.90
C SER A 3 7.62 -31.72 -27.50
N GLU A 4 8.95 -31.66 -27.33
CA GLU A 4 9.64 -31.88 -26.04
C GLU A 4 9.93 -30.59 -25.26
N ARG A 5 9.55 -29.41 -25.77
CA ARG A 5 9.81 -28.11 -25.13
C ARG A 5 8.64 -27.57 -24.28
N GLU A 6 7.46 -28.18 -24.34
CA GLU A 6 6.30 -27.74 -23.54
C GLU A 6 6.30 -28.29 -22.11
N THR A 7 7.16 -29.27 -21.81
CA THR A 7 7.29 -29.91 -20.50
C THR A 7 8.49 -29.38 -19.72
N ALA A 8 8.85 -28.11 -19.90
CA ALA A 8 9.68 -27.42 -18.92
C ALA A 8 8.82 -27.12 -17.69
N ASP A 9 8.54 -28.15 -16.90
CA ASP A 9 8.47 -28.11 -15.44
C ASP A 9 8.05 -26.77 -14.85
N ARG A 10 6.79 -26.41 -15.14
CA ARG A 10 6.04 -25.28 -14.58
C ARG A 10 5.67 -25.55 -13.12
N TYR A 11 6.62 -25.98 -12.29
CA TYR A 11 6.39 -26.35 -10.89
C TYR A 11 5.98 -25.17 -9.98
N HIS A 12 5.87 -23.97 -10.55
CA HIS A 12 5.40 -22.77 -9.87
C HIS A 12 4.15 -22.16 -10.50
N GLU A 13 3.55 -22.79 -11.52
CA GLU A 13 2.30 -22.27 -12.08
C GLU A 13 1.14 -22.63 -11.14
N GLY A 14 0.50 -21.59 -10.60
CA GLY A 14 -0.70 -21.75 -9.77
C GLY A 14 -1.84 -22.39 -10.57
N LYS A 15 -2.66 -23.21 -9.92
CA LYS A 15 -3.83 -23.82 -10.57
C LYS A 15 -4.73 -22.72 -11.17
N ALA A 16 -5.15 -22.89 -12.42
CA ALA A 16 -6.07 -21.97 -13.09
C ALA A 16 -7.31 -21.71 -12.21
N ASN A 17 -7.77 -20.46 -12.18
CA ASN A 17 -8.93 -19.98 -11.39
C ASN A 17 -8.80 -20.02 -9.86
N SER A 18 -7.61 -20.26 -9.30
CA SER A 18 -7.42 -20.29 -7.82
C SER A 18 -7.76 -18.99 -7.09
N HIS A 19 -7.91 -17.87 -7.81
CA HIS A 19 -8.24 -16.56 -7.24
C HIS A 19 -9.74 -16.20 -7.36
N ILE A 20 -10.57 -17.04 -8.01
CA ILE A 20 -11.99 -16.75 -8.24
C ILE A 20 -12.80 -17.40 -7.10
N GLY A 21 -13.34 -16.57 -6.21
CA GLY A 21 -14.11 -17.05 -5.04
C GLY A 21 -15.39 -17.82 -5.40
N THR A 22 -15.98 -17.52 -6.57
CA THR A 22 -17.21 -18.15 -7.08
C THR A 22 -16.94 -19.23 -8.12
N ASP A 23 -15.71 -19.77 -8.20
CA ASP A 23 -15.39 -20.81 -9.18
C ASP A 23 -16.18 -22.09 -8.90
N SER A 24 -16.92 -22.56 -9.92
CA SER A 24 -17.62 -23.84 -9.90
C SER A 24 -16.68 -25.05 -9.67
N LYS A 25 -15.38 -24.90 -9.96
CA LYS A 25 -14.35 -25.92 -9.77
C LYS A 25 -13.54 -25.74 -8.48
N ASP A 26 -13.96 -24.81 -7.62
CA ASP A 26 -13.36 -24.65 -6.30
C ASP A 26 -13.62 -25.89 -5.45
N GLN A 27 -12.55 -26.48 -4.91
CA GLN A 27 -12.62 -27.68 -4.06
C GLN A 27 -12.67 -27.35 -2.57
N ARG A 28 -12.62 -26.05 -2.19
CA ARG A 28 -12.80 -25.61 -0.81
C ARG A 28 -14.21 -25.94 -0.32
N SER A 29 -14.31 -26.27 0.97
CA SER A 29 -15.60 -26.48 1.63
C SER A 29 -16.42 -25.19 1.70
N ILE A 30 -17.75 -25.30 1.86
CA ILE A 30 -18.64 -24.14 2.00
C ILE A 30 -18.19 -23.24 3.17
N ALA A 31 -17.83 -23.85 4.31
CA ALA A 31 -17.32 -23.12 5.48
C ALA A 31 -16.03 -22.37 5.16
N SER A 32 -15.11 -22.98 4.41
CA SER A 32 -13.85 -22.33 4.01
C SER A 32 -14.06 -21.18 3.03
N ARG A 33 -15.06 -21.27 2.13
CA ARG A 33 -15.41 -20.19 1.22
C ARG A 33 -16.02 -19.00 1.97
N LEU A 34 -16.95 -19.27 2.87
CA LEU A 34 -17.57 -18.24 3.72
C LEU A 34 -16.51 -17.50 4.55
N ALA A 35 -15.62 -18.24 5.22
CA ALA A 35 -14.56 -17.64 6.03
C ALA A 35 -13.59 -16.79 5.18
N ALA A 36 -13.31 -17.21 3.94
CA ALA A 36 -12.49 -16.42 3.02
C ALA A 36 -13.20 -15.13 2.59
N GLU A 37 -14.49 -15.20 2.26
CA GLU A 37 -15.29 -14.02 1.91
C GLU A 37 -15.43 -13.05 3.10
N GLU A 38 -15.63 -13.55 4.32
CA GLU A 38 -15.65 -12.72 5.52
C GLU A 38 -14.33 -12.00 5.74
N ARG A 39 -13.20 -12.70 5.54
CA ARG A 39 -11.86 -12.09 5.64
C ARG A 39 -11.62 -11.06 4.54
N ASP A 40 -12.04 -11.35 3.32
CA ASP A 40 -11.93 -10.41 2.20
C ASP A 40 -12.84 -9.20 2.40
N ALA A 41 -14.03 -9.37 2.98
CA ALA A 41 -14.92 -8.28 3.35
C ALA A 41 -14.31 -7.42 4.47
N TRP A 42 -13.67 -8.04 5.46
CA TRP A 42 -12.92 -7.33 6.50
C TRP A 42 -11.72 -6.56 5.95
N ASN A 43 -11.00 -7.12 4.97
CA ASN A 43 -9.89 -6.45 4.29
C ASN A 43 -10.33 -5.34 3.31
N ARG A 44 -11.57 -5.40 2.80
CA ARG A 44 -12.16 -4.37 1.92
C ARG A 44 -12.69 -3.17 2.71
N GLN A 45 -13.10 -3.38 3.95
CA GLN A 45 -13.27 -2.26 4.89
C GLN A 45 -11.86 -1.73 5.15
N ASP A 46 -11.64 -0.42 4.99
CA ASP A 46 -10.32 0.19 5.21
C ASP A 46 -9.73 -0.36 6.51
N PRO A 47 -8.70 -1.22 6.44
CA PRO A 47 -8.13 -1.79 7.64
C PRO A 47 -7.67 -0.62 8.51
N PRO A 48 -7.79 -0.72 9.85
CA PRO A 48 -7.31 0.33 10.73
C PRO A 48 -5.88 0.68 10.33
N GLU A 49 -5.64 1.96 10.03
CA GLU A 49 -4.37 2.40 9.46
C GLU A 49 -3.22 1.86 10.31
N ASP A 50 -2.32 1.12 9.67
CA ASP A 50 -1.13 0.65 10.36
C ASP A 50 -0.31 1.87 10.81
N LYS A 51 0.42 1.72 11.92
CA LYS A 51 1.29 2.76 12.47
C LYS A 51 2.25 3.29 11.42
N GLU A 52 2.77 2.41 10.55
CA GLU A 52 3.65 2.82 9.46
C GLU A 52 2.95 3.71 8.42
N THR A 53 1.72 3.36 8.04
CA THR A 53 0.91 4.17 7.13
C THR A 53 0.58 5.54 7.76
N ALA A 54 0.23 5.56 9.04
CA ALA A 54 0.00 6.80 9.78
C ALA A 54 1.27 7.67 9.89
N MET A 55 2.45 7.05 10.02
CA MET A 55 3.73 7.76 10.00
C MET A 55 4.05 8.33 8.61
N ALA A 56 3.85 7.54 7.55
CA ALA A 56 4.09 7.95 6.17
C ALA A 56 3.21 9.14 5.74
N LYS A 57 1.98 9.21 6.24
CA LYS A 57 1.07 10.35 6.01
C LYS A 57 1.56 11.66 6.64
N LYS A 58 2.29 11.58 7.75
CA LYS A 58 2.83 12.76 8.44
C LYS A 58 4.14 13.23 7.82
N ASP A 59 5.07 12.30 7.63
CA ASP A 59 6.32 12.56 6.93
C ASP A 59 6.70 11.28 6.16
N PRO A 60 6.84 11.36 4.84
CA PRO A 60 7.13 10.22 3.99
C PRO A 60 8.50 9.58 4.27
N THR A 61 9.39 10.27 4.99
CA THR A 61 10.73 9.76 5.37
C THR A 61 10.75 9.03 6.71
N LEU A 62 9.71 9.17 7.54
CA LEU A 62 9.71 8.61 8.89
C LEU A 62 9.79 7.08 8.92
N PRO A 63 9.03 6.31 8.12
CA PRO A 63 9.11 4.84 8.17
C PRO A 63 10.52 4.33 7.91
N ALA A 64 11.24 4.93 6.95
CA ALA A 64 12.63 4.55 6.68
C ALA A 64 13.55 4.89 7.86
N LYS A 65 13.43 6.09 8.42
CA LYS A 65 14.23 6.55 9.57
C LYS A 65 14.01 5.69 10.81
N THR A 66 12.77 5.28 11.10
CA THR A 66 12.46 4.42 12.25
C THR A 66 13.11 3.06 12.15
N HIS A 67 13.32 2.58 10.92
CA HIS A 67 14.00 1.31 10.65
C HIS A 67 15.52 1.47 10.42
N SER A 68 16.10 2.63 10.72
CA SER A 68 17.52 2.95 10.45
C SER A 68 17.92 2.79 8.98
N ASN A 69 16.97 2.93 8.06
CA ASN A 69 17.18 2.83 6.62
C ASN A 69 17.21 4.22 5.98
N GLU A 70 17.84 4.32 4.81
CA GLU A 70 17.83 5.55 4.03
C GLU A 70 16.47 5.74 3.33
N PRO A 71 15.82 6.91 3.47
CA PRO A 71 14.57 7.20 2.76
C PRO A 71 14.77 7.18 1.23
N SER A 72 13.72 6.77 0.51
CA SER A 72 13.74 6.80 -0.95
C SER A 72 13.89 8.23 -1.50
N ARG A 73 14.40 8.36 -2.73
CA ARG A 73 14.52 9.67 -3.40
C ARG A 73 13.18 10.42 -3.45
N GLY A 74 12.09 9.71 -3.78
CA GLY A 74 10.75 10.29 -3.81
C GLY A 74 10.33 10.80 -2.42
N ALA A 75 10.53 10.00 -1.37
CA ALA A 75 10.19 10.41 -0.01
C ALA A 75 10.94 11.68 0.43
N LYS A 76 12.24 11.79 0.06
CA LYS A 76 13.02 13.01 0.32
C LYS A 76 12.44 14.23 -0.40
N THR A 77 12.11 14.10 -1.68
CA THR A 77 11.50 15.19 -2.47
C THR A 77 10.14 15.61 -1.89
N TYR A 78 9.30 14.66 -1.51
CA TYR A 78 8.02 14.98 -0.89
C TYR A 78 8.18 15.71 0.45
N ALA A 79 9.16 15.33 1.28
CA ALA A 79 9.44 16.03 2.52
C ALA A 79 9.98 17.46 2.30
N GLU A 80 10.80 17.65 1.26
CA GLU A 80 11.31 18.97 0.87
C GLU A 80 10.19 19.90 0.38
N ILE A 81 9.32 19.40 -0.51
CA ILE A 81 8.15 20.16 -0.99
C ILE A 81 7.24 20.56 0.18
N GLN A 82 6.95 19.64 1.10
CA GLN A 82 6.14 19.95 2.27
C GLN A 82 6.77 21.04 3.15
N ALA A 83 8.09 20.97 3.36
CA ALA A 83 8.81 21.98 4.15
C ALA A 83 8.77 23.37 3.46
N GLU A 84 8.94 23.42 2.14
CA GLU A 84 8.85 24.65 1.36
C GLU A 84 7.43 25.24 1.39
N GLU A 85 6.41 24.41 1.21
CA GLU A 85 5.01 24.81 1.29
C GLU A 85 4.64 25.38 2.67
N GLU A 86 5.09 24.74 3.75
CA GLU A 86 4.90 25.25 5.11
C GLU A 86 5.59 26.60 5.32
N GLU A 87 6.80 26.79 4.79
CA GLU A 87 7.53 28.05 4.90
C GLU A 87 6.81 29.16 4.10
N MET A 88 6.35 28.85 2.88
CA MET A 88 5.56 29.76 2.07
C MET A 88 4.25 30.13 2.77
N LEU A 89 3.57 29.17 3.39
CA LEU A 89 2.34 29.41 4.14
C LEU A 89 2.58 30.30 5.37
N LYS A 90 3.70 30.10 6.09
CA LYS A 90 4.12 30.97 7.20
C LYS A 90 4.38 32.40 6.72
N LYS A 91 5.12 32.57 5.62
CA LYS A 91 5.38 33.89 5.00
C LYS A 91 4.09 34.57 4.53
N LYS A 92 3.21 33.82 3.86
CA LYS A 92 1.91 34.31 3.40
C LYS A 92 1.00 34.70 4.57
N GLY A 93 0.96 33.87 5.62
CA GLY A 93 0.16 34.12 6.82
C GLY A 93 0.65 35.32 7.64
N ALA A 94 1.96 35.62 7.61
CA ALA A 94 2.53 36.83 8.19
C ALA A 94 2.19 38.09 7.38
N ASN A 95 2.03 37.96 6.05
CA ASN A 95 1.70 39.05 5.14
C ASN A 95 0.20 39.31 4.94
N LEU A 96 -0.70 38.63 5.67
CA LEU A 96 -2.13 38.90 5.61
C LEU A 96 -2.47 40.22 6.33
N PRO A 97 -3.04 41.23 5.65
CA PRO A 97 -3.40 42.51 6.24
C PRO A 97 -4.58 42.31 7.20
N GLY A 98 -4.27 42.10 8.49
CA GLY A 98 -5.29 41.88 9.53
C GLY A 98 -4.78 41.21 10.80
N LYS A 99 -3.60 40.57 10.77
CA LYS A 99 -2.97 39.99 11.96
C LYS A 99 -2.26 41.09 12.76
N LYS A 100 -3.04 41.90 13.49
CA LYS A 100 -2.51 42.77 14.55
C LYS A 100 -2.09 41.87 15.72
N ASN A 101 -0.87 42.06 16.21
CA ASN A 101 -0.34 41.44 17.42
C ASN A 101 -1.23 41.72 18.64
#